data_AF-A0A373DY80-F1
#
_entry.id   AF-A0A373DY80-F1
#
_cell.length_a   1.000
_cell.length_b   1.000
_cell.length_c   1.000
_cell.angle_alpha   90.00
_cell.angle_beta   90.00
_cell.angle_gamma   90.00
#
_symmetry.space_group_name_H-M   'P 1'
#
loop_
_entity.id
_entity.type
_entity.pdbx_description
1 polymer ?
#
loop_
_entity_poly.entity_id
_entity_poly.type
_entity_poly.pdbx_seq_one_letter_code
_entity_poly.pdbx_strand_id
1 'polypeptide(L)'
;MNSTVRRTGAILAAAGLVFGLASCSGGQSVAEACKVANSTVNDATSKMQGLMSDAMSGKGDMSTMFDPINAALKEAQGKVTNEEVSTALKKVSDEFSALSATMKDFKMPDMSSIDPTDPEAMAKLDEMQTQAQELSTKVQGQADSLTKAGQNLQKTCNAG
;
A
#
# COMPACT_ATOMS: atom_id res chain seq x y z
N MET A 1 -18.03 -41.81 -51.95
CA MET A 1 -19.23 -41.11 -51.44
C MET A 1 -18.77 -39.88 -50.67
N ASN A 2 -19.23 -38.71 -51.12
CA ASN A 2 -19.31 -37.38 -50.50
C ASN A 2 -18.04 -36.78 -49.86
N SER A 3 -17.35 -35.82 -50.50
CA SER A 3 -17.70 -34.38 -50.71
C SER A 3 -17.77 -33.63 -49.38
N THR A 4 -16.88 -32.69 -49.02
CA THR A 4 -16.87 -31.25 -49.40
C THR A 4 -15.72 -30.60 -48.59
N VAL A 5 -14.59 -30.11 -49.10
CA VAL A 5 -14.32 -28.90 -49.91
C VAL A 5 -14.84 -27.58 -49.28
N ARG A 6 -13.87 -26.72 -48.91
CA ARG A 6 -13.89 -25.24 -48.94
C ARG A 6 -14.48 -24.42 -47.76
N ARG A 7 -13.59 -23.55 -47.30
CA ARG A 7 -13.67 -22.06 -47.24
C ARG A 7 -13.81 -21.43 -45.84
N THR A 8 -12.87 -20.52 -45.61
CA THR A 8 -12.99 -19.25 -44.88
C THR A 8 -13.24 -19.32 -43.38
N GLY A 9 -12.17 -19.02 -42.65
CA GLY A 9 -12.21 -18.56 -41.26
C GLY A 9 -10.93 -17.82 -40.90
N ALA A 10 -10.49 -16.89 -41.76
CA ALA A 10 -9.58 -15.85 -41.32
C ALA A 10 -10.32 -15.00 -40.27
N ILE A 11 -10.02 -15.22 -39.00
CA ILE A 11 -10.33 -14.25 -37.95
C ILE A 11 -9.00 -13.80 -37.38
N LEU A 12 -8.59 -12.64 -37.88
CA LEU A 12 -7.77 -11.69 -37.17
C LEU A 12 -8.23 -11.61 -35.70
N ALA A 13 -7.38 -12.05 -34.79
CA ALA A 13 -7.30 -11.44 -33.46
C ALA A 13 -5.92 -10.80 -33.32
N ALA A 14 -5.67 -9.84 -34.22
CA ALA A 14 -4.79 -8.73 -33.93
C ALA A 14 -5.48 -7.89 -32.84
N ALA A 15 -5.24 -8.25 -31.58
CA ALA A 15 -5.55 -7.42 -30.42
C ALA A 15 -4.50 -7.71 -29.35
N GLY A 16 -3.47 -6.87 -29.32
CA GLY A 16 -2.35 -6.93 -28.37
C GLY A 16 -1.13 -6.17 -28.87
N LEU A 17 -0.88 -6.18 -30.18
CA LEU A 17 0.25 -5.43 -30.79
C LEU A 17 -0.04 -3.94 -31.03
N VAL A 18 -1.13 -3.38 -30.49
CA VAL A 18 -1.49 -1.96 -30.67
C VAL A 18 -1.08 -1.08 -29.47
N PHE A 19 -0.55 -1.65 -28.38
CA PHE A 19 0.19 -0.84 -27.40
C PHE A 19 1.62 -0.50 -27.84
N GLY A 20 2.07 -1.02 -29.00
CA GLY A 20 3.39 -0.75 -29.57
C GLY A 20 3.56 0.64 -30.22
N LEU A 21 2.55 1.51 -30.20
CA LEU A 21 2.62 2.85 -30.82
C LEU A 21 2.33 4.01 -29.85
N ALA A 22 2.25 3.74 -28.55
CA ALA A 22 2.11 4.77 -27.50
C ALA A 22 3.33 4.89 -26.55
N SER A 23 4.46 4.21 -26.81
CA SER A 23 5.73 4.47 -26.08
C SER A 23 6.74 5.25 -26.93
N CYS A 24 6.28 6.26 -27.66
CA CYS A 24 7.16 7.37 -28.07
C CYS A 24 7.54 8.20 -26.82
N SER A 25 8.39 7.67 -25.95
CA SER A 25 9.22 8.38 -24.94
C SER A 25 9.90 7.42 -23.93
N GLY A 26 10.62 6.38 -24.39
CA GLY A 26 11.73 5.76 -23.62
C GLY A 26 11.52 5.36 -22.14
N GLY A 27 10.29 5.04 -21.71
CA GLY A 27 10.00 4.61 -20.33
C GLY A 27 9.97 3.08 -20.15
N GLN A 28 10.12 2.62 -18.91
CA GLN A 28 9.96 1.21 -18.50
C GLN A 28 8.67 0.57 -19.05
N SER A 29 8.78 -0.71 -19.43
CA SER A 29 7.61 -1.54 -19.66
C SER A 29 6.77 -1.71 -18.38
N VAL A 30 5.48 -2.03 -18.52
CA VAL A 30 4.60 -2.32 -17.37
C VAL A 30 5.19 -3.43 -16.51
N ALA A 31 5.69 -4.51 -17.12
CA ALA A 31 6.30 -5.63 -16.41
C ALA A 31 7.54 -5.24 -15.58
N GLU A 32 8.45 -4.42 -16.14
CA GLU A 32 9.64 -3.94 -15.41
C GLU A 32 9.27 -3.03 -14.25
N ALA A 33 8.36 -2.08 -14.50
CA ALA A 33 7.84 -1.18 -13.48
C ALA A 33 7.14 -1.97 -12.35
N CYS A 34 6.34 -2.96 -12.70
CA CYS A 34 5.65 -3.82 -11.74
C CYS A 34 6.59 -4.70 -10.94
N LYS A 35 7.72 -5.12 -11.50
CA LYS A 35 8.76 -5.82 -10.73
C LYS A 35 9.32 -4.94 -9.61
N VAL A 36 9.62 -3.68 -9.89
CA VAL A 36 10.08 -2.71 -8.88
C VAL A 36 9.00 -2.46 -7.84
N ALA A 37 7.77 -2.18 -8.27
CA ALA A 37 6.64 -1.92 -7.38
C ALA A 37 6.34 -3.10 -6.45
N ASN A 38 6.19 -4.31 -7.00
CA ASN A 38 5.89 -5.51 -6.20
C ASN A 38 7.03 -5.89 -5.26
N SER A 39 8.30 -5.79 -5.70
CA SER A 39 9.45 -6.04 -4.81
C SER A 39 9.41 -5.09 -3.62
N THR A 40 9.13 -3.81 -3.86
CA THR A 40 9.09 -2.80 -2.81
C THR A 40 7.93 -3.05 -1.84
N VAL A 41 6.74 -3.38 -2.34
CA VAL A 41 5.57 -3.68 -1.49
C VAL A 41 5.79 -4.95 -0.65
N ASN A 42 6.43 -5.96 -1.22
CA ASN A 42 6.79 -7.18 -0.50
C ASN A 42 7.82 -6.89 0.60
N ASP A 43 8.89 -6.15 0.28
CA ASP A 43 9.90 -5.74 1.26
C ASP A 43 9.31 -4.89 2.38
N ALA A 44 8.40 -3.97 2.03
CA ALA A 44 7.66 -3.17 2.99
C ALA A 44 6.84 -4.04 3.96
N THR A 45 6.16 -5.06 3.43
CA THR A 45 5.37 -6.01 4.22
C THR A 45 6.25 -6.81 5.17
N SER A 46 7.39 -7.32 4.70
CA SER A 46 8.35 -8.04 5.54
C SER A 46 8.96 -7.15 6.62
N LYS A 47 9.33 -5.90 6.29
CA LYS A 47 9.83 -4.94 7.28
C LYS A 47 8.79 -4.62 8.34
N MET A 48 7.53 -4.44 7.95
CA MET A 48 6.44 -4.15 8.88
C MET A 48 6.25 -5.25 9.92
N GLN A 49 6.37 -6.52 9.53
CA GLN A 49 6.33 -7.65 10.47
C GLN A 49 7.49 -7.62 11.46
N GLY A 50 8.70 -7.29 10.99
CA GLY A 50 9.87 -7.08 11.84
C GLY A 50 9.68 -5.94 12.83
N LEU A 51 9.21 -4.79 12.34
CA LEU A 51 8.96 -3.59 13.14
C LEU A 51 7.88 -3.83 14.21
N MET A 52 6.82 -4.56 13.88
CA MET A 52 5.82 -4.97 14.87
C MET A 52 6.42 -5.87 15.96
N SER A 53 7.30 -6.79 15.57
CA SER A 53 7.97 -7.70 16.53
C SER A 53 8.91 -6.94 17.48
N ASP A 54 9.65 -5.97 16.96
CA ASP A 54 10.52 -5.10 17.75
C ASP A 54 9.69 -4.23 18.70
N ALA A 55 8.62 -3.62 18.19
CA ALA A 55 7.73 -2.77 18.98
C ALA A 55 7.06 -3.54 20.12
N MET A 56 6.60 -4.78 19.88
CA MET A 56 6.08 -5.67 20.94
C MET A 56 7.15 -6.07 21.96
N SER A 57 8.42 -6.09 21.56
CA SER A 57 9.55 -6.37 22.45
C SER A 57 10.03 -5.13 23.23
N GLY A 58 9.31 -4.00 23.13
CA GLY A 58 9.69 -2.73 23.74
C GLY A 58 10.92 -2.08 23.08
N LYS A 59 11.32 -2.55 21.90
CA LYS A 59 12.43 -2.00 21.12
C LYS A 59 11.87 -1.12 20.01
N GLY A 60 12.33 0.12 19.97
CA GLY A 60 12.03 1.04 18.90
C GLY A 60 10.96 2.06 19.25
N ASP A 61 10.95 3.12 18.45
CA ASP A 61 10.02 4.22 18.55
C ASP A 61 8.89 4.00 17.54
N MET A 62 7.69 3.71 18.05
CA MET A 62 6.48 3.51 17.24
C MET A 62 6.19 4.71 16.33
N SER A 63 6.63 5.91 16.70
CA SER A 63 6.43 7.09 15.86
C SER A 63 7.30 7.05 14.61
N THR A 64 8.52 6.53 14.65
CA THR A 64 9.42 6.51 13.47
C THR A 64 9.48 5.15 12.77
N MET A 65 8.85 4.12 13.33
CA MET A 65 8.94 2.74 12.82
C MET A 65 8.56 2.61 11.34
N PHE A 66 7.64 3.42 10.85
CA PHE A 66 7.13 3.35 9.48
C PHE A 66 7.95 4.16 8.46
N ASP A 67 8.86 5.03 8.91
CA ASP A 67 9.66 5.89 8.03
C ASP A 67 10.50 5.13 6.99
N PRO A 68 11.16 4.00 7.33
CA PRO A 68 11.90 3.21 6.35
C PRO A 68 11.02 2.64 5.23
N ILE A 69 9.75 2.38 5.52
CA ILE A 69 8.80 1.86 4.52
C ILE A 69 8.30 3.00 3.63
N ASN A 70 7.93 4.14 4.21
CA ASN A 70 7.56 5.35 3.46
C ASN A 70 8.69 5.78 2.50
N ALA A 71 9.94 5.76 2.98
CA ALA A 71 11.10 6.09 2.16
C ALA A 71 11.27 5.11 0.99
N ALA A 72 11.14 3.80 1.23
CA ALA A 72 11.26 2.79 0.18
C ALA A 72 10.16 2.92 -0.88
N LEU A 73 8.91 3.16 -0.48
CA LEU A 73 7.79 3.38 -1.40
C LEU A 73 8.00 4.63 -2.27
N LYS A 74 8.47 5.73 -1.67
CA LYS A 74 8.79 6.96 -2.39
C LYS A 74 9.97 6.79 -3.36
N GLU A 75 11.00 6.07 -2.95
CA GLU A 75 12.14 5.75 -3.81
C GLU A 75 11.70 4.88 -5.00
N ALA A 76 10.86 3.87 -4.76
CA ALA A 76 10.31 3.03 -5.83
C ALA A 76 9.45 3.85 -6.80
N GLN A 77 8.62 4.77 -6.31
CA GLN A 77 7.86 5.68 -7.16
C GLN A 77 8.79 6.51 -8.06
N GLY A 78 9.93 6.97 -7.54
CA GLY A 78 10.95 7.69 -8.34
C GLY A 78 11.65 6.83 -9.39
N LYS A 79 11.66 5.49 -9.23
CA LYS A 79 12.24 4.53 -10.18
C LYS A 79 11.24 4.02 -11.22
N VAL A 80 9.95 4.11 -10.93
CA VAL A 80 8.88 3.64 -11.83
C VAL A 80 8.53 4.76 -12.80
N THR A 81 8.99 4.63 -14.04
CA THR A 81 8.71 5.62 -15.10
C THR A 81 7.48 5.28 -15.93
N ASN A 82 6.88 4.11 -15.72
CA ASN A 82 5.61 3.75 -16.35
C ASN A 82 4.46 4.45 -15.60
N GLU A 83 3.73 5.32 -16.28
CA GLU A 83 2.69 6.17 -15.67
C GLU A 83 1.58 5.38 -14.96
N GLU A 84 1.12 4.26 -15.54
CA GLU A 84 0.04 3.45 -14.97
C GLU A 84 0.49 2.78 -13.67
N VAL A 85 1.68 2.16 -13.69
CA VAL A 85 2.25 1.52 -12.50
C VAL A 85 2.65 2.56 -11.46
N SER A 86 3.22 3.70 -11.88
CA SER A 86 3.59 4.80 -10.97
C SER A 86 2.37 5.35 -10.24
N THR A 87 1.26 5.57 -10.96
CA THR A 87 0.00 6.02 -10.38
C THR A 87 -0.56 5.02 -9.37
N ALA A 88 -0.54 3.72 -9.71
CA ALA A 88 -1.03 2.68 -8.81
C ALA A 88 -0.14 2.53 -7.57
N LEU A 89 1.18 2.56 -7.73
CA LEU A 89 2.15 2.51 -6.63
C LEU A 89 2.05 3.75 -5.74
N LYS A 90 1.85 4.94 -6.31
CA LYS A 90 1.65 6.18 -5.56
C LYS A 90 0.45 6.06 -4.61
N LYS A 91 -0.67 5.48 -5.07
CA LYS A 91 -1.84 5.25 -4.20
C LYS A 91 -1.49 4.36 -3.01
N VAL A 92 -0.70 3.29 -3.22
CA VAL A 92 -0.22 2.44 -2.12
C VAL A 92 0.65 3.25 -1.16
N SER A 93 1.58 4.06 -1.68
CA SER A 93 2.45 4.93 -0.88
C SER A 93 1.67 5.98 -0.07
N ASP A 94 0.65 6.59 -0.66
CA ASP A 94 -0.19 7.60 0.00
C ASP A 94 -0.99 6.98 1.15
N GLU A 95 -1.64 5.83 0.93
CA GLU A 95 -2.41 5.12 1.97
C GLU A 95 -1.49 4.65 3.12
N PHE A 96 -0.30 4.17 2.79
CA PHE A 96 0.68 3.77 3.80
C PHE A 96 1.19 4.98 4.61
N SER A 97 1.43 6.11 3.95
CA SER A 97 1.81 7.36 4.63
C SER A 97 0.71 7.87 5.54
N ALA A 98 -0.55 7.78 5.12
CA ALA A 98 -1.70 8.17 5.93
C ALA A 98 -1.83 7.28 7.19
N LEU A 99 -1.66 5.97 7.03
CA LEU A 99 -1.62 5.02 8.15
C LEU A 99 -0.48 5.34 9.12
N SER A 100 0.72 5.57 8.59
CA SER A 100 1.88 5.96 9.39
C SER A 100 1.65 7.25 10.18
N ALA A 101 1.02 8.27 9.57
CA ALA A 101 0.70 9.53 10.25
C ALA A 101 -0.32 9.30 11.38
N THR A 102 -1.34 8.48 11.13
CA THR A 102 -2.36 8.14 12.13
C THR A 102 -1.76 7.43 13.35
N MET A 103 -0.78 6.55 13.12
CA MET A 103 -0.06 5.86 14.20
C MET A 103 0.92 6.78 14.95
N LYS A 104 1.56 7.74 14.26
CA LYS A 104 2.46 8.73 14.86
C LYS A 104 1.75 9.67 15.83
N ASP A 105 0.53 10.07 15.48
CA ASP A 105 -0.25 11.01 16.26
C ASP A 105 -0.84 10.36 17.53
N PHE A 106 -0.87 9.02 17.60
CA PHE A 106 -1.33 8.30 18.77
C PHE A 106 -0.22 8.17 19.82
N LYS A 107 -0.37 8.90 20.92
CA LYS A 107 0.49 8.76 22.10
C LYS A 107 -0.27 8.03 23.19
N MET A 108 0.20 6.85 23.59
CA MET A 108 -0.32 6.23 24.81
C MET A 108 0.13 7.06 26.01
N PRO A 109 -0.81 7.54 26.86
CA PRO A 109 -0.44 8.19 28.11
C PRO A 109 0.25 7.19 29.04
N ASP A 110 1.07 7.72 29.95
CA ASP A 110 1.68 6.90 30.99
C ASP A 110 0.61 6.44 31.98
N MET A 111 0.24 5.17 31.87
CA MET A 111 -0.80 4.55 32.70
C MET A 111 -0.31 4.22 34.12
N SER A 112 1.00 4.34 34.38
CA SER A 112 1.60 3.97 35.68
C SER A 112 1.28 4.96 36.81
N SER A 113 0.75 6.14 36.48
CA SER A 113 0.41 7.20 37.43
C SER A 113 -1.09 7.50 37.51
N ILE A 114 -1.96 6.63 37.02
CA ILE A 114 -3.41 6.87 37.05
C ILE A 114 -3.96 6.61 38.44
N ASP A 115 -4.38 7.67 39.13
CA ASP A 115 -5.15 7.60 40.37
C ASP A 115 -6.66 7.56 40.04
N PRO A 116 -7.37 6.45 40.29
CA PRO A 116 -8.80 6.34 40.00
C PRO A 116 -9.69 7.22 40.90
N THR A 117 -9.11 7.87 41.92
CA THR A 117 -9.80 8.85 42.77
C THR A 117 -9.61 10.29 42.31
N ASP A 118 -8.73 10.54 41.33
CA ASP A 118 -8.49 11.85 40.72
C ASP A 118 -9.46 12.09 39.53
N PRO A 119 -10.34 13.11 39.61
CA PRO A 119 -11.24 13.46 38.51
C PRO A 119 -10.53 13.78 37.19
N GLU A 120 -9.32 14.36 37.22
CA GLU A 120 -8.56 14.67 36.00
C GLU A 120 -8.00 13.40 35.33
N ALA A 121 -7.61 12.41 36.13
CA ALA A 121 -7.16 11.12 35.63
C ALA A 121 -8.31 10.33 34.98
N MET A 122 -9.51 10.40 35.57
CA MET A 122 -10.73 9.81 35.00
C MET A 122 -11.14 10.50 33.69
N ALA A 123 -11.05 11.84 33.61
CA ALA A 123 -11.32 12.56 32.36
C ALA A 123 -10.34 12.18 31.23
N LYS A 124 -9.05 12.01 31.55
CA LYS A 124 -8.04 11.55 30.58
C LYS A 124 -8.28 10.12 30.10
N LEU A 125 -8.79 9.24 30.98
CA LEU A 125 -9.17 7.88 30.60
C LEU A 125 -10.34 7.86 29.60
N ASP A 126 -11.34 8.72 29.80
CA ASP A 126 -12.47 8.85 28.88
C ASP A 126 -12.06 9.44 27.52
N GLU A 127 -11.21 10.49 27.52
CA GLU A 127 -10.60 11.01 26.29
C GLU A 127 -9.78 9.93 25.57
N MET A 128 -8.99 9.13 26.30
CA MET A 128 -8.21 8.03 25.73
C MET A 128 -9.12 6.97 25.11
N GLN A 129 -10.22 6.59 25.77
CA GLN A 129 -11.19 5.65 25.19
C GLN A 129 -11.76 6.18 23.88
N THR A 130 -12.09 7.47 23.83
CA THR A 130 -12.59 8.14 22.62
C THR A 130 -11.53 8.15 21.52
N GLN A 131 -10.30 8.55 21.84
CA GLN A 131 -9.17 8.55 20.89
C GLN A 131 -8.84 7.14 20.40
N ALA A 132 -8.92 6.12 21.25
CA ALA A 132 -8.69 4.73 20.88
C ALA A 132 -9.79 4.21 19.94
N GLN A 133 -11.05 4.58 20.17
CA GLN A 133 -12.15 4.26 19.25
C GLN A 133 -11.96 4.94 17.89
N GLU A 134 -11.66 6.24 17.88
CA GLU A 134 -11.39 6.99 16.64
C GLU A 134 -10.19 6.42 15.88
N LEU A 135 -9.11 6.09 16.60
CA LEU A 135 -7.94 5.44 16.03
C LEU A 135 -8.33 4.11 15.40
N SER A 136 -9.08 3.26 16.11
CA SER A 136 -9.54 1.97 15.59
C SER A 136 -10.32 2.15 14.29
N THR A 137 -11.24 3.13 14.22
CA THR A 137 -12.00 3.41 12.99
C THR A 137 -11.10 3.92 11.86
N LYS A 138 -10.17 4.84 12.14
CA LYS A 138 -9.23 5.37 11.13
C LYS A 138 -8.32 4.27 10.59
N VAL A 139 -7.74 3.46 11.48
CA VAL A 139 -6.84 2.35 11.12
C VAL A 139 -7.60 1.30 10.30
N GLN A 140 -8.83 0.96 10.66
CA GLN A 140 -9.65 0.04 9.84
C GLN A 140 -9.93 0.61 8.45
N GLY A 141 -10.36 1.88 8.37
CA GLY A 141 -10.61 2.54 7.08
C GLY A 141 -9.35 2.62 6.20
N GLN A 142 -8.19 2.92 6.80
CA GLN A 142 -6.91 2.95 6.10
C GLN A 142 -6.43 1.57 5.69
N ALA A 143 -6.66 0.53 6.51
CA ALA A 143 -6.35 -0.85 6.14
C ALA A 143 -7.18 -1.31 4.92
N ASP A 144 -8.46 -0.94 4.87
CA ASP A 144 -9.33 -1.21 3.71
C ASP A 144 -8.85 -0.46 2.46
N SER A 145 -8.52 0.83 2.60
CA SER A 145 -8.02 1.64 1.50
C SER A 145 -6.66 1.15 0.99
N LEU A 146 -5.75 0.79 1.87
CA LEU A 146 -4.46 0.19 1.53
C LEU A 146 -4.65 -1.15 0.81
N THR A 147 -5.59 -1.98 1.27
CA THR A 147 -5.94 -3.25 0.60
C THR A 147 -6.45 -2.99 -0.81
N LYS A 148 -7.36 -2.04 -1.00
CA LYS A 148 -7.88 -1.64 -2.32
C LYS A 148 -6.77 -1.08 -3.22
N ALA A 149 -5.87 -0.27 -2.67
CA ALA A 149 -4.73 0.28 -3.40
C ALA A 149 -3.80 -0.85 -3.87
N GLY A 150 -3.49 -1.81 -3.01
CA GLY A 150 -2.69 -2.99 -3.34
C GLY A 150 -3.33 -3.86 -4.42
N GLN A 151 -4.65 -4.10 -4.34
CA GLN A 151 -5.39 -4.82 -5.37
C GLN A 151 -5.37 -4.09 -6.71
N ASN A 152 -5.48 -2.75 -6.71
CA ASN A 152 -5.39 -1.97 -7.94
C ASN A 152 -4.00 -2.05 -8.57
N LEU A 153 -2.93 -1.98 -7.75
CA LEU A 153 -1.57 -2.21 -8.22
C LEU A 153 -1.42 -3.61 -8.84
N GLN A 154 -1.92 -4.65 -8.18
CA GLN A 154 -1.91 -6.01 -8.73
C GLN A 154 -2.68 -6.13 -10.05
N LYS A 155 -3.84 -5.50 -10.17
CA LYS A 155 -4.63 -5.49 -11.41
C LYS A 155 -3.85 -4.82 -12.54
N THR A 156 -3.24 -3.65 -12.29
CA THR A 156 -2.37 -2.98 -13.27
C THR A 156 -1.23 -3.90 -13.70
N CYS A 157 -0.60 -4.59 -12.74
CA CYS A 157 0.52 -5.47 -13.02
C CYS A 157 0.17 -6.79 -13.70
N ASN A 158 -1.08 -7.24 -13.60
CA ASN A 158 -1.56 -8.44 -14.29
C ASN A 158 -2.14 -8.13 -15.68
N ALA A 159 -2.42 -6.87 -15.98
CA ALA A 159 -3.02 -6.42 -17.24
C ALA A 159 -1.98 -6.04 -18.31
N GLY A 160 -0.73 -5.77 -17.92
CA GLY A 160 0.38 -5.48 -18.83
C GLY A 160 1.38 -6.61 -18.94
#